data_AF-A0AA95I8F1-F1
#
_entry.id   AF-A0AA95I8F1-F1
#
_cell.length_a   1.000
_cell.length_b   1.000
_cell.length_c   1.000
_cell.angle_alpha   90.00
_cell.angle_beta   90.00
_cell.angle_gamma   90.00
#
_symmetry.space_group_name_H-M   'P 1'
#
loop_
_entity.id
_entity.type
_entity.pdbx_description
1 polymer ?
#
loop_
_entity_poly.entity_id
_entity_poly.type
_entity_poly.pdbx_seq_one_letter_code
_entity_poly.pdbx_strand_id
1 'polypeptide(L)'
;MLNMMLLLLGLLTAFPDHTPATVDSIPRLPVKLAQAQQSNLKPITEFESMGEVSLFDDRDSVIRKKGKPLSINKDVYSGYTEYQYKDITVGLSEDFVYYVHVDVDASAEGCPGKIQLNGQWLPLQKQEIAQALGEPDLKAEDGDVYIRDLAAVKIYRHPATKAIVGVDMFDTIAF
;
A
#
# COMPACT_ATOMS: atom_id res chain seq x y z
N MET A 1 16.87 -10.50 34.00
CA MET A 1 18.20 -11.13 33.96
C MET A 1 19.18 -10.06 33.50
N LEU A 2 20.06 -9.65 34.40
CA LEU A 2 20.94 -8.48 34.35
C LEU A 2 22.30 -8.87 33.70
N ASN A 3 22.86 -7.94 32.92
CA ASN A 3 24.27 -7.78 32.51
C ASN A 3 25.12 -9.02 32.18
N MET A 4 25.59 -9.09 30.93
CA MET A 4 26.82 -9.83 30.63
C MET A 4 28.01 -8.87 30.63
N MET A 5 28.88 -9.11 31.60
CA MET A 5 30.11 -8.39 31.94
C MET A 5 31.09 -8.22 30.76
N LEU A 6 31.70 -7.04 30.73
CA LEU A 6 32.99 -6.77 30.08
C LEU A 6 34.09 -7.71 30.60
N LEU A 7 34.95 -8.14 29.68
CA LEU A 7 36.17 -8.90 29.98
C LEU A 7 37.41 -7.99 29.81
N LEU A 8 38.09 -7.79 30.93
CA LEU A 8 39.45 -7.28 31.21
C LEU A 8 40.55 -8.01 30.38
N LEU A 9 41.82 -7.61 30.20
CA LEU A 9 42.72 -6.50 30.59
C LEU A 9 44.13 -6.88 30.05
N GLY A 10 45.01 -5.90 29.78
CA GLY A 10 46.48 -6.09 29.68
C GLY A 10 47.02 -6.10 28.24
N LEU A 11 48.00 -5.28 27.83
CA LEU A 11 49.30 -5.04 28.46
C LEU A 11 49.80 -3.60 28.21
N LEU A 12 50.37 -3.00 29.26
CA LEU A 12 51.22 -1.80 29.22
C LEU A 12 52.67 -2.20 28.90
N THR A 13 53.29 -1.57 27.91
CA THR A 13 54.74 -1.29 27.86
C THR A 13 54.98 0.06 27.18
N ALA A 14 56.08 0.73 27.55
CA ALA A 14 56.29 2.16 27.43
C ALA A 14 57.49 2.53 26.52
N PHE A 15 57.28 3.51 25.62
CA PHE A 15 58.18 4.52 24.97
C PHE A 15 59.44 4.09 24.15
N PRO A 16 60.07 4.96 23.31
CA PRO A 16 59.56 5.89 22.26
C PRO A 16 60.40 5.84 20.94
N ASP A 17 60.03 6.70 19.97
CA ASP A 17 60.78 7.24 18.80
C ASP A 17 61.25 6.34 17.63
N HIS A 18 60.53 6.40 16.49
CA HIS A 18 61.01 6.99 15.22
C HIS A 18 59.93 6.97 14.09
N THR A 19 60.04 7.94 13.19
CA THR A 19 59.18 8.37 12.06
C THR A 19 59.08 7.38 10.87
N PRO A 20 58.15 7.58 9.91
CA PRO A 20 57.14 6.60 9.52
C PRO A 20 57.41 5.90 8.18
N ALA A 21 56.80 4.72 7.98
CA ALA A 21 56.58 4.16 6.66
C ALA A 21 55.16 3.58 6.58
N THR A 22 54.32 4.26 5.80
CA THR A 22 53.13 3.75 5.08
C THR A 22 52.21 2.79 5.85
N VAL A 23 51.19 3.36 6.48
CA VAL A 23 49.99 2.63 6.90
C VAL A 23 49.15 2.34 5.68
N ASP A 24 49.05 1.05 5.34
CA ASP A 24 48.08 0.50 4.41
C ASP A 24 46.67 0.88 4.90
N SER A 25 46.04 1.81 4.20
CA SER A 25 44.76 2.39 4.59
C SER A 25 43.65 1.49 4.08
N ILE A 26 43.08 0.67 4.97
CA ILE A 26 41.85 -0.08 4.67
C ILE A 26 40.77 0.92 4.22
N PRO A 27 40.20 0.81 3.00
CA PRO A 27 39.17 1.73 2.56
C PRO A 27 37.92 1.49 3.42
N ARG A 28 37.58 2.45 4.29
CA ARG A 28 36.27 2.50 4.93
C ARG A 28 35.26 2.88 3.86
N LEU A 29 34.52 1.88 3.36
CA LEU A 29 33.34 2.10 2.53
C LEU A 29 32.35 2.98 3.32
N PRO A 30 31.88 4.10 2.75
CA PRO A 30 30.88 4.92 3.41
C PRO A 30 29.57 4.14 3.47
N VAL A 31 29.15 3.77 4.68
CA VAL A 31 27.80 3.26 4.91
C VAL A 31 26.84 4.42 4.63
N LYS A 32 26.27 4.42 3.43
CA LYS A 32 25.23 5.37 3.04
C LYS A 32 23.97 4.94 3.78
N LEU A 33 23.75 5.54 4.95
CA LEU A 33 22.51 5.37 5.71
C LEU A 33 21.38 5.85 4.81
N ALA A 34 20.56 4.93 4.31
CA ALA A 34 19.36 5.26 3.57
C ALA A 34 18.45 6.05 4.52
N GLN A 35 18.39 7.37 4.32
CA GLN A 35 17.41 8.20 4.98
C GLN A 35 16.04 7.70 4.53
N ALA A 36 15.24 7.18 5.47
CA ALA A 36 13.85 6.87 5.21
C ALA A 36 13.18 8.15 4.70
N GLN A 37 12.75 8.13 3.45
CA GLN A 37 12.01 9.25 2.87
C GLN A 37 10.73 9.39 3.69
N GLN A 38 10.61 10.46 4.48
CA GLN A 38 9.38 10.73 5.21
C GLN A 38 8.27 10.98 4.17
N SER A 39 7.37 10.01 4.03
CA SER A 39 6.19 10.19 3.18
C SER A 39 5.32 11.29 3.83
N ASN A 40 4.86 12.25 3.03
CA ASN A 40 3.96 13.31 3.50
C ASN A 40 2.47 12.89 3.40
N LEU A 41 2.20 11.59 3.38
CA LEU A 41 0.83 11.08 3.31
C LEU A 41 0.07 11.47 4.58
N LYS A 42 -1.09 12.12 4.38
CA LYS A 42 -2.02 12.39 5.46
C LYS A 42 -2.81 11.13 5.78
N PRO A 43 -3.13 10.88 7.06
CA PRO A 43 -4.06 9.82 7.43
C PRO A 43 -5.39 9.98 6.69
N ILE A 44 -5.92 8.87 6.18
CA ILE A 44 -7.22 8.78 5.52
C ILE A 44 -8.22 8.29 6.57
N THR A 45 -9.09 9.19 7.00
CA THR A 45 -10.05 8.94 8.09
C THR A 45 -11.44 8.57 7.59
N GLU A 46 -11.68 8.62 6.29
CA GLU A 46 -12.96 8.34 5.63
C GLU A 46 -12.69 7.75 4.23
N PHE A 47 -13.62 6.96 3.70
CA PHE A 47 -13.54 6.43 2.33
C PHE A 47 -14.72 6.94 1.51
N GLU A 48 -14.54 8.09 0.87
CA GLU A 48 -15.57 8.74 0.05
C GLU A 48 -15.54 8.29 -1.41
N SER A 49 -14.33 8.09 -1.96
CA SER A 49 -14.14 7.71 -3.35
C SER A 49 -12.84 6.96 -3.60
N MET A 50 -12.87 6.07 -4.59
CA MET A 50 -11.70 5.43 -5.17
C MET A 50 -11.69 5.66 -6.69
N GLY A 51 -10.58 6.17 -7.23
CA GLY A 51 -10.47 6.48 -8.67
C GLY A 51 -11.55 7.46 -9.16
N GLU A 52 -11.89 8.44 -8.32
CA GLU A 52 -12.94 9.48 -8.49
C GLU A 52 -14.39 8.98 -8.35
N VAL A 53 -14.61 7.67 -8.20
CA VAL A 53 -15.93 7.05 -8.07
C VAL A 53 -16.28 6.81 -6.60
N SER A 54 -17.49 7.21 -6.20
CA SER A 54 -18.05 7.00 -4.87
C SER A 54 -19.03 5.84 -4.86
N LEU A 55 -19.21 5.19 -3.72
CA LEU A 55 -20.28 4.19 -3.52
C LEU A 55 -21.68 4.80 -3.62
N PHE A 56 -21.80 6.11 -3.46
CA PHE A 56 -23.08 6.83 -3.63
C PHE A 56 -23.35 7.27 -5.08
N ASP A 57 -22.43 7.01 -6.01
CA ASP A 57 -22.65 7.33 -7.41
C ASP A 57 -23.70 6.40 -8.04
N ASP A 58 -24.54 6.96 -8.90
CA ASP A 58 -25.33 6.19 -9.85
C ASP A 58 -24.56 6.01 -11.18
N ARG A 59 -25.09 5.16 -12.06
CA ARG A 59 -24.55 4.92 -13.42
C ARG A 59 -24.21 6.23 -14.13
N ASP A 60 -25.13 7.20 -14.13
CA ASP A 60 -24.96 8.43 -14.88
C ASP A 60 -23.84 9.30 -14.29
N SER A 61 -23.68 9.32 -12.97
CA SER A 61 -22.58 9.99 -12.28
C SER A 61 -21.24 9.36 -12.64
N VAL A 62 -21.15 8.03 -12.66
CA VAL A 62 -19.95 7.31 -13.09
C VAL A 62 -19.59 7.68 -14.54
N ILE A 63 -20.56 7.68 -15.46
CA ILE A 63 -20.33 8.05 -16.86
C ILE A 63 -19.90 9.53 -17.00
N ARG A 64 -20.48 10.44 -16.21
CA ARG A 64 -20.06 11.85 -16.22
C ARG A 64 -18.62 12.04 -15.75
N LYS A 65 -18.18 11.28 -14.74
CA LYS A 65 -16.83 11.38 -14.16
C LYS A 65 -15.78 10.69 -15.03
N LYS A 66 -16.05 9.45 -15.46
CA LYS A 66 -15.06 8.58 -16.13
C LYS A 66 -15.19 8.54 -17.65
N GLY A 67 -16.30 9.03 -18.21
CA GLY A 67 -16.64 8.88 -19.61
C GLY A 67 -17.22 7.49 -19.92
N LYS A 68 -17.14 7.09 -21.19
CA LYS A 68 -17.64 5.76 -21.63
C LYS A 68 -16.67 4.66 -21.18
N PRO A 69 -17.16 3.56 -20.57
CA PRO A 69 -16.31 2.44 -20.21
C PRO A 69 -15.72 1.73 -21.44
N LEU A 70 -14.55 1.11 -21.26
CA LEU A 70 -13.87 0.30 -22.26
C LEU A 70 -14.67 -0.97 -22.58
N SER A 71 -15.28 -1.58 -21.56
CA SER A 71 -16.22 -2.68 -21.71
C SER A 71 -17.27 -2.67 -20.61
N ILE A 72 -18.39 -3.34 -20.89
CA ILE A 72 -19.50 -3.52 -19.94
C ILE A 72 -19.79 -5.01 -19.88
N ASN A 73 -19.69 -5.60 -18.69
CA ASN A 73 -20.08 -6.98 -18.44
C ASN A 73 -21.33 -6.97 -17.57
N LYS A 74 -22.40 -7.66 -17.98
CA LYS A 74 -23.62 -7.78 -17.20
C LYS A 74 -23.90 -9.25 -16.93
N ASP A 75 -23.95 -9.60 -15.65
CA ASP A 75 -24.39 -10.91 -15.23
C ASP A 75 -25.93 -10.96 -15.26
N VAL A 76 -26.46 -11.85 -16.09
CA VAL A 76 -27.91 -12.00 -16.31
C VAL A 76 -28.61 -12.61 -15.10
N TYR A 77 -27.89 -13.35 -14.24
CA TYR A 77 -28.46 -14.03 -13.09
C TYR A 77 -28.50 -13.15 -11.85
N SER A 78 -27.40 -12.44 -11.57
CA SER A 78 -27.32 -11.56 -10.40
C SER A 78 -27.84 -10.14 -10.67
N GLY A 79 -27.89 -9.73 -11.94
CA GLY A 79 -28.23 -8.36 -12.33
C GLY A 79 -27.08 -7.37 -12.17
N TYR A 80 -25.94 -7.79 -11.59
CA TYR A 80 -24.75 -6.96 -11.47
C TYR A 80 -24.19 -6.58 -12.83
N THR A 81 -23.69 -5.36 -12.93
CA THR A 81 -23.03 -4.84 -14.12
C THR A 81 -21.68 -4.27 -13.76
N GLU A 82 -20.63 -4.67 -14.45
CA GLU A 82 -19.27 -4.15 -14.27
C GLU A 82 -18.90 -3.26 -15.45
N TYR A 83 -18.50 -2.03 -15.12
CA TYR A 83 -17.94 -1.07 -16.06
C TYR A 83 -16.42 -1.08 -15.92
N GLN A 84 -15.76 -1.41 -17.02
CA GLN A 84 -14.31 -1.51 -17.06
C GLN A 84 -13.72 -0.21 -17.59
N TYR A 85 -12.89 0.45 -16.79
CA TYR A 85 -12.07 1.60 -17.19
C TYR A 85 -10.60 1.21 -17.24
N LYS A 86 -9.75 2.12 -17.70
CA LYS A 86 -8.31 1.85 -17.80
C LYS A 86 -7.66 1.63 -16.44
N ASP A 87 -8.19 2.28 -15.40
CA ASP A 87 -7.60 2.38 -14.07
C ASP A 87 -8.41 1.66 -12.99
N ILE A 88 -9.71 1.47 -13.20
CA ILE A 88 -10.63 0.85 -12.23
C ILE A 88 -11.71 0.01 -12.91
N THR A 89 -12.22 -0.99 -12.19
CA THR A 89 -13.52 -1.62 -12.45
C THR A 89 -14.55 -0.99 -11.51
N VAL A 90 -15.74 -0.68 -12.02
CA VAL A 90 -16.87 -0.21 -11.20
C VAL A 90 -18.00 -1.23 -11.29
N GLY A 91 -18.30 -1.89 -10.17
CA GLY A 91 -19.45 -2.79 -10.07
C GLY A 91 -20.70 -2.02 -9.69
N LEU A 92 -21.79 -2.25 -10.42
CA LEU A 92 -23.10 -1.64 -10.18
C LEU A 92 -24.15 -2.69 -9.85
N SER A 93 -25.00 -2.36 -8.88
CA SER A 93 -26.23 -3.08 -8.51
C SER A 93 -27.40 -2.12 -8.56
N GLU A 94 -28.49 -2.48 -9.23
CA GLU A 94 -29.67 -1.62 -9.39
C GLU A 94 -29.31 -0.17 -9.83
N ASP A 95 -28.30 -0.06 -10.70
CA ASP A 95 -27.75 1.19 -11.25
C ASP A 95 -26.97 2.08 -10.26
N PHE A 96 -26.72 1.62 -9.03
CA PHE A 96 -25.84 2.26 -8.05
C PHE A 96 -24.50 1.55 -7.93
N VAL A 97 -23.45 2.28 -7.59
CA VAL A 97 -22.13 1.70 -7.34
C VAL A 97 -22.19 0.79 -6.11
N TYR A 98 -21.82 -0.47 -6.30
CA TYR A 98 -21.73 -1.48 -5.25
C TYR A 98 -20.28 -1.69 -4.81
N TYR A 99 -19.33 -1.64 -5.75
CA TYR A 99 -17.91 -1.67 -5.43
C TYR A 99 -17.07 -0.95 -6.50
N VAL A 100 -15.87 -0.56 -6.12
CA VAL A 100 -14.81 -0.11 -7.03
C VAL A 100 -13.59 -1.00 -6.82
N HIS A 101 -12.96 -1.47 -7.90
CA HIS A 101 -11.79 -2.34 -7.86
C HIS A 101 -10.63 -1.76 -8.65
N VAL A 102 -9.40 -1.94 -8.15
CA VAL A 102 -8.16 -1.68 -8.87
C VAL A 102 -7.36 -2.97 -8.97
N ASP A 103 -7.10 -3.43 -10.19
CA ASP A 103 -6.14 -4.50 -10.46
C ASP A 103 -4.71 -4.00 -10.22
N VAL A 104 -3.91 -4.78 -9.49
CA VAL A 104 -2.50 -4.46 -9.24
C VAL A 104 -1.64 -5.55 -9.88
N ASP A 105 -0.80 -5.15 -10.83
CA ASP A 105 0.16 -6.05 -11.44
C ASP A 105 1.28 -6.40 -10.45
N ALA A 106 1.10 -7.52 -9.75
CA ALA A 106 2.08 -8.06 -8.80
C ALA A 106 3.41 -8.47 -9.45
N SER A 107 3.49 -8.54 -10.78
CA SER A 107 4.72 -8.87 -11.53
C SER A 107 5.56 -7.63 -11.87
N ALA A 108 5.04 -6.42 -11.67
CA ALA A 108 5.76 -5.18 -11.89
C ALA A 108 6.83 -4.98 -10.81
N GLU A 109 8.03 -5.49 -11.09
CA GLU A 109 9.17 -5.38 -10.17
C GLU A 109 9.45 -3.92 -9.79
N GLY A 110 9.50 -3.63 -8.48
CA GLY A 110 9.95 -2.36 -7.94
C GLY A 110 8.90 -1.24 -7.80
N CYS A 111 7.66 -1.43 -8.24
CA CYS A 111 6.58 -0.45 -8.02
C CYS A 111 5.28 -1.17 -7.69
N PRO A 112 4.86 -1.25 -6.41
CA PRO A 112 3.68 -2.03 -6.02
C PRO A 112 2.33 -1.41 -6.46
N GLY A 113 2.34 -0.49 -7.42
CA GLY A 113 1.15 0.24 -7.84
C GLY A 113 0.77 1.34 -6.84
N LYS A 114 -0.29 2.08 -7.20
CA LYS A 114 -0.90 3.11 -6.37
C LYS A 114 -2.39 3.15 -6.64
N ILE A 115 -3.17 3.49 -5.63
CA ILE A 115 -4.60 3.77 -5.76
C ILE A 115 -4.84 5.24 -5.44
N GLN A 116 -5.97 5.77 -5.88
CA GLN A 116 -6.40 7.12 -5.48
C GLN A 116 -7.60 6.98 -4.56
N LEU A 117 -7.45 7.40 -3.29
CA LEU A 117 -8.52 7.45 -2.29
C LEU A 117 -8.78 8.91 -1.92
N ASN A 118 -10.03 9.37 -2.04
CA ASN A 118 -10.44 10.76 -1.78
C ASN A 118 -9.53 11.79 -2.49
N GLY A 119 -9.15 11.50 -3.74
CA GLY A 119 -8.22 12.32 -4.51
C GLY A 119 -6.74 12.19 -4.13
N GLN A 120 -6.39 11.58 -2.99
CA GLN A 120 -5.01 11.33 -2.56
C GLN A 120 -4.46 10.03 -3.17
N TRP A 121 -3.30 10.12 -3.84
CA TRP A 121 -2.58 8.93 -4.30
C TRP A 121 -1.91 8.22 -3.12
N LEU A 122 -2.29 6.96 -2.90
CA LEU A 122 -1.71 6.04 -1.93
C LEU A 122 -0.83 5.01 -2.66
N PRO A 123 0.51 5.09 -2.55
CA PRO A 123 1.39 4.00 -2.95
C PRO A 123 1.06 2.75 -2.15
N LEU A 124 0.98 1.60 -2.82
CA LEU A 124 0.67 0.31 -2.17
C LEU A 124 1.93 -0.34 -1.58
N GLN A 125 2.74 0.49 -0.92
CA GLN A 125 3.92 0.08 -0.17
C GLN A 125 3.53 -0.06 1.30
N LYS A 126 4.12 -1.04 1.99
CA LYS A 126 3.68 -1.41 3.35
C LYS A 126 3.73 -0.22 4.33
N GLN A 127 4.75 0.62 4.25
CA GLN A 127 4.93 1.74 5.19
C GLN A 127 3.93 2.86 4.91
N GLU A 128 3.64 3.11 3.65
CA GLU A 128 2.73 4.12 3.11
C GLU A 128 1.28 3.75 3.42
N ILE A 129 0.93 2.47 3.25
CA ILE A 129 -0.36 1.92 3.68
C ILE A 129 -0.52 2.09 5.19
N ALA A 130 0.47 1.68 6.00
CA ALA A 130 0.38 1.81 7.45
C ALA A 130 0.29 3.28 7.91
N GLN A 131 0.99 4.19 7.22
CA GLN A 131 0.92 5.61 7.52
C GLN A 131 -0.43 6.24 7.16
N ALA A 132 -1.01 5.85 6.01
CA ALA A 132 -2.27 6.42 5.54
C ALA A 132 -3.50 5.78 6.21
N LEU A 133 -3.50 4.45 6.37
CA LEU A 133 -4.65 3.67 6.81
C LEU A 133 -4.52 3.12 8.24
N GLY A 134 -3.35 3.21 8.87
CA GLY A 134 -3.11 2.62 10.20
C GLY A 134 -3.01 1.09 10.15
N GLU A 135 -3.36 0.45 11.25
CA GLU A 135 -3.47 -1.02 11.31
C GLU A 135 -4.80 -1.48 10.67
N PRO A 136 -4.82 -2.64 10.00
CA PRO A 136 -6.05 -3.26 9.53
C PRO A 136 -7.02 -3.57 10.66
N ASP A 137 -8.30 -3.33 10.42
CA ASP A 137 -9.41 -3.72 11.31
C ASP A 137 -9.64 -5.24 11.25
N LEU A 138 -9.46 -5.85 10.08
CA LEU A 138 -9.48 -7.31 9.90
C LEU A 138 -8.26 -7.77 9.08
N LYS A 139 -7.71 -8.93 9.44
CA LYS A 139 -6.57 -9.57 8.75
C LYS A 139 -6.97 -10.98 8.35
N ALA A 140 -6.84 -11.30 7.07
CA ALA A 140 -7.09 -12.62 6.51
C ALA A 140 -5.90 -13.10 5.67
N GLU A 141 -5.92 -14.36 5.23
CA GLU A 141 -4.85 -14.91 4.40
C GLU A 141 -4.71 -14.18 3.05
N ASP A 142 -5.85 -13.78 2.50
CA ASP A 142 -6.03 -13.17 1.18
C ASP A 142 -6.00 -11.65 1.20
N GLY A 143 -5.88 -11.00 2.37
CA GLY A 143 -5.82 -9.55 2.43
C GLY A 143 -6.04 -8.92 3.80
N ASP A 144 -5.89 -7.60 3.83
CA ASP A 144 -6.17 -6.75 4.99
C ASP A 144 -7.38 -5.87 4.69
N VAL A 145 -8.26 -5.67 5.67
CA VAL A 145 -9.45 -4.81 5.56
C VAL A 145 -9.32 -3.65 6.52
N TYR A 146 -9.65 -2.46 6.01
CA TYR A 146 -9.72 -1.21 6.75
C TYR A 146 -11.14 -0.70 6.65
N ILE A 147 -11.74 -0.26 7.75
CA ILE A 147 -13.14 0.17 7.83
C ILE A 147 -13.17 1.63 8.29
N ARG A 148 -13.93 2.46 7.58
CA ARG A 148 -14.22 3.85 7.94
C ARG A 148 -15.71 4.10 7.75
N ASP A 149 -16.42 4.24 8.86
CA ASP A 149 -17.88 4.39 8.90
C ASP A 149 -18.61 3.30 8.10
N LEU A 150 -19.26 3.67 6.99
CA LEU A 150 -20.08 2.78 6.17
C LEU A 150 -19.31 2.16 4.99
N ALA A 151 -18.03 2.47 4.84
CA ALA A 151 -17.20 1.98 3.74
C ALA A 151 -15.99 1.21 4.25
N ALA A 152 -15.53 0.27 3.44
CA ALA A 152 -14.34 -0.51 3.69
C ALA A 152 -13.43 -0.54 2.47
N VAL A 153 -12.13 -0.63 2.73
CA VAL A 153 -11.10 -0.91 1.74
C VAL A 153 -10.47 -2.25 2.05
N LYS A 154 -10.48 -3.19 1.10
CA LYS A 154 -9.76 -4.46 1.20
C LYS A 154 -8.57 -4.46 0.25
N ILE A 155 -7.38 -4.68 0.80
CA ILE A 155 -6.15 -4.85 0.02
C ILE A 155 -5.88 -6.34 -0.12
N TYR A 156 -6.03 -6.87 -1.32
CA TYR A 156 -5.84 -8.29 -1.63
C TYR A 156 -4.37 -8.64 -1.79
N ARG A 157 -3.99 -9.82 -1.29
CA ARG A 157 -2.65 -10.36 -1.40
C ARG A 157 -2.67 -11.73 -2.03
N HIS A 158 -1.70 -11.99 -2.90
CA HIS A 158 -1.42 -13.33 -3.37
C HIS A 158 -1.03 -14.24 -2.19
N PRO A 159 -1.64 -15.42 -2.00
CA PRO A 159 -1.44 -16.23 -0.81
C PRO A 159 0.02 -16.70 -0.63
N ALA A 160 0.71 -17.05 -1.73
CA ALA A 160 2.10 -17.50 -1.71
C ALA A 160 3.14 -16.37 -1.58
N THR A 161 3.12 -15.37 -2.48
CA THR A 161 4.14 -14.31 -2.54
C THR A 161 3.87 -13.15 -1.58
N LYS A 162 2.63 -13.05 -1.07
CA LYS A 162 2.12 -11.90 -0.30
C LYS A 162 2.16 -10.56 -1.04
N ALA A 163 2.41 -10.58 -2.36
CA ALA A 163 2.32 -9.40 -3.21
C ALA A 163 0.88 -8.89 -3.27
N ILE A 164 0.69 -7.57 -3.31
CA ILE A 164 -0.63 -6.98 -3.50
C ILE A 164 -1.07 -7.22 -4.93
N VAL A 165 -2.29 -7.73 -5.10
CA VAL A 165 -2.86 -8.10 -6.42
C VAL A 165 -4.10 -7.29 -6.76
N GLY A 166 -4.69 -6.60 -5.78
CA GLY A 166 -5.85 -5.75 -6.04
C GLY A 166 -6.29 -5.00 -4.80
N VAL A 167 -7.16 -4.02 -5.01
CA VAL A 167 -7.81 -3.26 -3.95
C VAL A 167 -9.27 -3.05 -4.28
N ASP A 168 -10.16 -3.35 -3.33
CA ASP A 168 -11.58 -2.98 -3.42
C ASP A 168 -11.90 -1.86 -2.44
N MET A 169 -12.83 -0.99 -2.85
CA MET A 169 -13.62 -0.14 -1.97
C MET A 169 -15.10 -0.53 -2.11
N PHE A 170 -15.78 -0.79 -0.99
CA PHE A 170 -17.16 -1.30 -0.96
C PHE A 170 -17.88 -0.92 0.34
N ASP A 171 -19.20 -1.07 0.39
CA ASP A 171 -20.01 -0.78 1.57
C ASP A 171 -19.82 -1.87 2.64
N THR A 172 -19.68 -1.49 3.91
CA THR A 172 -19.55 -2.43 5.04
C THR A 172 -20.67 -3.47 5.16
N ILE A 173 -21.87 -3.22 4.61
CA ILE A 173 -22.96 -4.21 4.60
C ILE A 173 -22.75 -5.33 3.57
N ALA A 174 -21.78 -5.19 2.67
CA ALA A 174 -21.39 -6.22 1.71
C ALA A 174 -20.46 -7.28 2.32
N PHE A 175 -20.08 -7.13 3.59
CA PHE A 175 -19.17 -8.00 4.33
C PHE A 175 -19.89 -9.09 5.14
#